data_AF-A0A8T5NFN6-F1
#
_entry.id   AF-A0A8T5NFN6-F1
#
_cell.length_a   1.000
_cell.length_b   1.000
_cell.length_c   1.000
_cell.angle_alpha   90.00
_cell.angle_beta   90.00
_cell.angle_gamma   90.00
#
_symmetry.space_group_name_H-M   'P 1'
#
loop_
_entity.id
_entity.type
_entity.pdbx_description
1 polymer ?
#
loop_
_entity_poly.entity_id
_entity_poly.type
_entity_poly.pdbx_seq_one_letter_code
_entity_poly.pdbx_strand_id
1 'polypeptide(L)'
;MQNTKIILDENDIPKKWYNILPDMPTPVSPPLHPGTREPIGPKDLSPLFPMELIKQEVSQERFIDIPDEVRDIYALWRPSPLYRAHHLEKALKTPAIHAGGLRYHGDSPIVSQLYEDKLITAVAYDQLEVFKAGVTFARSEGIVPAPESSHAIKCAIDKALECKKSGEKKTILFNLSGHGHFDMSSYDSYFSGEMKDIV
;
A
#
# COMPACT_ATOMS: atom_id res chain seq x y z
N MET A 1 -21.91 -7.09 20.08
CA MET A 1 -21.26 -6.14 19.15
C MET A 1 -20.83 -6.90 17.90
N GLN A 2 -20.55 -6.21 16.79
CA GLN A 2 -19.83 -6.81 15.65
C GLN A 2 -18.32 -6.70 15.89
N ASN A 3 -17.51 -7.63 15.39
CA ASN A 3 -16.06 -7.55 15.51
C ASN A 3 -15.53 -6.44 14.59
N THR A 4 -15.05 -5.35 15.19
CA THR A 4 -14.46 -4.19 14.50
C THR A 4 -12.94 -4.28 14.41
N LYS A 5 -12.29 -4.88 15.42
CA LYS A 5 -10.84 -5.11 15.48
C LYS A 5 -10.57 -6.61 15.42
N ILE A 6 -9.61 -7.00 14.59
CA ILE A 6 -9.06 -8.35 14.48
C ILE A 6 -7.59 -8.24 14.90
N ILE A 7 -7.23 -9.01 15.92
CA ILE A 7 -5.86 -9.10 16.45
C ILE A 7 -5.34 -10.49 16.10
N LEU A 8 -4.12 -10.56 15.60
CA LEU A 8 -3.32 -11.78 15.49
C LEU A 8 -2.46 -11.87 16.75
N ASP A 9 -2.21 -13.07 17.28
CA ASP A 9 -1.36 -13.22 18.46
C ASP A 9 0.12 -12.96 18.13
N GLU A 10 0.91 -12.54 19.13
CA GLU A 10 2.35 -12.34 18.97
C GLU A 10 3.08 -13.68 18.68
N ASN A 11 2.56 -14.79 19.20
CA ASN A 11 3.05 -16.13 18.89
C ASN A 11 2.80 -16.52 17.41
N ASP A 12 1.73 -15.99 16.81
CA ASP A 12 1.32 -16.23 15.42
C ASP A 12 2.01 -15.29 14.40
N ILE A 13 2.92 -14.41 14.83
CA ILE A 13 3.72 -13.57 13.91
C ILE A 13 4.41 -14.48 12.87
N PRO A 14 4.23 -14.24 11.56
CA PRO A 14 4.86 -15.05 10.51
C PRO A 14 6.37 -15.20 10.69
N LYS A 15 6.90 -16.36 10.28
CA LYS A 15 8.33 -16.70 10.40
C LYS A 15 9.11 -16.53 9.10
N LYS A 16 8.42 -16.25 7.99
CA LYS A 16 8.99 -16.12 6.65
C LYS A 16 8.42 -14.89 5.94
N TRP A 17 9.26 -14.18 5.20
CA TRP A 17 8.81 -13.28 4.14
C TRP A 17 8.38 -14.09 2.91
N TYR A 18 7.43 -13.57 2.15
CA TYR A 18 7.02 -14.14 0.85
C TYR A 18 7.69 -13.38 -0.28
N ASN A 19 8.31 -14.11 -1.20
CA ASN A 19 8.90 -13.62 -2.43
C ASN A 19 8.00 -14.03 -3.60
N ILE A 20 7.51 -13.05 -4.35
CA ILE A 20 6.59 -13.27 -5.47
C ILE A 20 7.30 -13.63 -6.78
N LEU A 21 8.60 -13.34 -6.93
CA LEU A 21 9.34 -13.58 -8.18
C LEU A 21 9.20 -15.02 -8.74
N PRO A 22 9.23 -16.09 -7.92
CA PRO A 22 9.08 -17.48 -8.41
C PRO A 22 7.65 -17.85 -8.83
N ASP A 23 6.66 -16.99 -8.53
CA ASP A 23 5.24 -17.17 -8.84
C ASP A 23 4.75 -16.21 -9.94
N MET A 24 5.62 -15.35 -10.49
CA MET A 24 5.26 -14.44 -11.58
C MET A 24 5.15 -15.19 -12.92
N PRO A 25 4.13 -14.90 -13.75
CA PRO A 25 3.97 -15.56 -15.05
C PRO A 25 4.99 -15.05 -16.08
N THR A 26 5.39 -13.77 -15.97
CA THR A 26 6.45 -13.15 -16.75
C THR A 26 7.58 -12.72 -15.81
N PRO A 27 8.83 -13.20 -16.00
CA PRO A 27 9.96 -12.74 -15.20
C PRO A 27 10.23 -11.25 -15.37
N VAL A 28 10.49 -10.56 -14.26
CA VAL A 28 10.88 -9.14 -14.25
C VAL A 28 12.25 -8.98 -14.93
N SER A 29 12.39 -7.95 -15.78
CA SER A 29 13.68 -7.64 -16.41
C SER A 29 14.71 -7.18 -15.37
N PRO A 30 15.94 -7.75 -15.36
CA PRO A 30 16.95 -7.40 -14.37
C PRO A 30 17.50 -5.98 -14.58
N PRO A 31 17.90 -5.26 -13.51
CA PRO A 31 18.55 -3.96 -13.64
C PRO A 31 19.88 -4.08 -14.41
N LEU A 32 20.13 -3.14 -15.32
CA LEU A 32 21.28 -3.14 -16.22
C LEU A 32 22.39 -2.22 -15.71
N HIS A 33 23.65 -2.65 -15.86
CA HIS A 33 24.82 -1.86 -15.52
C HIS A 33 24.94 -0.65 -16.47
N PRO A 34 25.06 0.59 -15.97
CA PRO A 34 24.96 1.80 -16.81
C PRO A 34 26.05 1.92 -17.88
N GLY A 35 27.25 1.38 -17.62
CA GLY A 35 28.36 1.30 -18.58
C GLY A 35 28.20 0.21 -19.66
N THR A 36 28.22 -1.08 -19.27
CA THR A 36 28.17 -2.22 -20.20
C THR A 36 26.80 -2.47 -20.83
N ARG A 37 25.70 -2.03 -20.18
CA ARG A 37 24.30 -2.35 -20.50
C ARG A 37 23.89 -3.83 -20.34
N GLU A 38 24.78 -4.67 -19.81
CA GLU A 38 24.46 -6.03 -19.39
C GLU A 38 23.79 -6.03 -17.99
N PRO A 39 23.03 -7.09 -17.62
CA PRO A 39 22.48 -7.24 -16.27
C PRO A 39 23.54 -7.15 -15.17
N ILE A 40 23.24 -6.45 -14.07
CA ILE A 40 24.15 -6.38 -12.91
C ILE A 40 24.20 -7.72 -12.16
N GLY A 41 25.35 -8.02 -11.55
CA GLY A 41 25.53 -9.16 -10.66
C GLY A 41 25.73 -8.74 -9.20
N PRO A 42 25.78 -9.71 -8.26
CA PRO A 42 26.05 -9.46 -6.84
C PRO A 42 27.33 -8.68 -6.54
N LYS A 43 28.33 -8.75 -7.44
CA LYS A 43 29.58 -8.00 -7.30
C LYS A 43 29.40 -6.49 -7.47
N ASP A 44 28.53 -6.08 -8.39
CA ASP A 44 28.27 -4.66 -8.69
C ASP A 44 27.46 -3.99 -7.57
N LEU A 45 26.64 -4.76 -6.86
CA LEU A 45 25.86 -4.32 -5.70
C LEU A 45 26.64 -4.36 -4.38
N SER A 46 27.67 -5.21 -4.26
CA SER A 46 28.44 -5.42 -3.02
C SER A 46 29.13 -4.19 -2.40
N PRO A 47 29.49 -3.11 -3.13
CA PRO A 47 29.98 -1.87 -2.53
C PRO A 47 28.89 -1.01 -1.89
N LEU A 48 27.60 -1.28 -2.18
CA LEU A 48 26.46 -0.46 -1.79
C LEU A 48 25.59 -1.13 -0.72
N PHE A 49 25.42 -2.45 -0.78
CA PHE A 49 24.45 -3.18 0.04
C PHE A 49 25.08 -4.35 0.82
N PRO A 50 24.60 -4.64 2.05
CA PRO A 50 24.92 -5.87 2.76
C PRO A 50 24.57 -7.12 1.94
N MET A 51 25.40 -8.16 2.03
CA MET A 51 25.28 -9.38 1.23
C MET A 51 23.92 -10.07 1.37
N GLU A 52 23.27 -10.00 2.53
CA GLU A 52 21.94 -10.60 2.74
C GLU A 52 20.83 -9.87 1.96
N LEU A 53 20.93 -8.55 1.75
CA LEU A 53 19.98 -7.84 0.89
C LEU A 53 20.20 -8.22 -0.58
N ILE A 54 21.46 -8.36 -1.00
CA ILE A 54 21.83 -8.77 -2.37
C ILE A 54 21.33 -10.20 -2.66
N LYS A 55 21.45 -11.11 -1.69
CA LYS A 55 20.88 -12.46 -1.77
C LYS A 55 19.36 -12.44 -1.91
N GLN A 56 18.66 -11.58 -1.18
CA GLN A 56 17.20 -11.45 -1.26
C GLN A 56 16.77 -10.92 -2.65
N GLU A 57 17.44 -9.87 -3.15
CA GLU A 57 17.17 -9.26 -4.46
C GLU A 57 17.25 -10.27 -5.63
N VAL A 58 18.20 -11.21 -5.57
CA VAL A 58 18.36 -12.26 -6.60
C VAL A 58 17.69 -13.59 -6.25
N SER A 59 16.95 -13.68 -5.14
CA SER A 59 16.42 -14.95 -4.64
C SER A 59 15.30 -15.50 -5.53
N GLN A 60 15.35 -16.81 -5.78
CA GLN A 60 14.27 -17.57 -6.41
C GLN A 60 13.58 -18.52 -5.41
N GLU A 61 13.82 -18.35 -4.10
CA GLU A 61 13.08 -19.04 -3.06
C GLU A 61 11.77 -18.30 -2.77
N ARG A 62 10.63 -19.01 -2.84
CA ARG A 62 9.28 -18.44 -2.61
C ARG A 62 9.09 -17.90 -1.18
N PHE A 63 9.79 -18.48 -0.20
CA PHE A 63 9.72 -18.05 1.19
C PHE A 63 11.11 -17.97 1.80
N ILE A 64 11.45 -16.82 2.36
CA ILE A 64 12.74 -16.53 2.98
C ILE A 64 12.52 -16.42 4.49
N ASP A 65 13.26 -17.18 5.31
CA ASP A 65 13.14 -17.10 6.77
C ASP A 65 13.51 -15.71 7.30
N ILE A 66 12.70 -15.21 8.23
CA ILE A 66 12.97 -13.97 8.95
C ILE A 66 13.98 -14.30 10.06
N PRO A 67 15.17 -13.67 10.12
CA PRO A 67 16.12 -13.87 11.21
C PRO A 67 15.46 -13.55 12.55
N ASP A 68 15.73 -14.34 13.58
CA ASP A 68 15.05 -14.22 14.88
C ASP A 68 15.27 -12.81 15.49
N GLU A 69 16.45 -12.21 15.32
CA GLU A 69 16.73 -10.84 15.79
C GLU A 69 15.88 -9.78 15.09
N VAL A 70 15.52 -9.99 13.82
CA VAL A 70 14.62 -9.12 13.06
C VAL A 70 13.17 -9.35 13.48
N ARG A 71 12.82 -10.61 13.81
CA ARG A 71 11.48 -10.99 14.27
C ARG A 71 11.19 -10.48 15.69
N ASP A 72 12.20 -10.44 16.56
CA ASP A 72 12.15 -9.80 17.88
C ASP A 72 11.94 -8.29 17.77
N ILE A 73 12.65 -7.62 16.85
CA ILE A 73 12.44 -6.18 16.55
C ILE A 73 11.03 -5.93 15.99
N TYR A 74 10.48 -6.85 15.18
CA TYR A 74 9.10 -6.76 14.72
C TYR A 74 8.09 -6.90 15.87
N ALA A 75 8.30 -7.83 16.80
CA ALA A 75 7.38 -8.09 17.91
C ALA A 75 7.11 -6.86 18.81
N LEU A 76 8.02 -5.89 18.83
CA LEU A 76 7.81 -4.60 19.50
C LEU A 76 6.58 -3.81 18.99
N TRP A 77 6.22 -3.98 17.71
CA TRP A 77 5.20 -3.17 17.02
C TRP A 77 4.26 -3.97 16.08
N ARG A 78 4.43 -5.29 16.01
CA ARG A 78 3.70 -6.23 15.14
C ARG A 78 3.21 -7.41 15.98
N PRO A 79 2.07 -8.05 15.63
CA PRO A 79 1.29 -7.84 14.41
C PRO A 79 0.39 -6.59 14.49
N SER A 80 0.42 -5.78 13.44
CA SER A 80 -0.44 -4.60 13.33
C SER A 80 -1.91 -5.03 13.19
N PRO A 81 -2.84 -4.58 14.06
CA PRO A 81 -4.22 -5.07 14.06
C PRO A 81 -5.00 -4.64 12.81
N LEU A 82 -5.82 -5.56 12.30
CA LEU A 82 -6.73 -5.30 11.19
C LEU A 82 -8.04 -4.71 11.72
N TYR A 83 -8.51 -3.63 11.11
CA TYR A 83 -9.80 -3.00 11.44
C TYR A 83 -10.80 -3.15 10.29
N ARG A 84 -12.05 -3.45 10.62
CA ARG A 84 -13.17 -3.41 9.67
C ARG A 84 -13.97 -2.11 9.83
N ALA A 85 -14.05 -1.36 8.73
CA ALA A 85 -14.66 -0.03 8.69
C ALA A 85 -16.21 -0.06 8.62
N HIS A 86 -16.84 -0.54 9.69
CA HIS A 86 -18.30 -0.72 9.82
C HIS A 86 -19.10 0.59 9.79
N HIS A 87 -18.48 1.76 9.95
CA HIS A 87 -19.15 3.07 9.85
C HIS A 87 -18.95 3.67 8.47
N LEU A 88 -17.78 3.51 7.86
CA LEU A 88 -17.52 3.82 6.46
C LEU A 88 -18.51 3.07 5.57
N GLU A 89 -18.68 1.76 5.78
CA GLU A 89 -19.68 0.91 5.10
C GLU A 89 -21.11 1.53 5.12
N LYS A 90 -21.49 2.19 6.23
CA LYS A 90 -22.79 2.87 6.39
C LYS A 90 -22.80 4.28 5.77
N ALA A 91 -21.66 4.98 5.81
CA ALA A 91 -21.51 6.38 5.42
C ALA A 91 -21.42 6.61 3.89
N LEU A 92 -21.35 5.55 3.07
CA LEU A 92 -21.17 5.62 1.60
C LEU A 92 -22.34 6.35 0.86
N LYS A 93 -22.30 7.69 0.87
CA LYS A 93 -23.17 8.62 0.13
C LYS A 93 -22.41 9.90 -0.27
N THR A 94 -21.18 9.78 -0.79
CA THR A 94 -20.27 10.92 -1.05
C THR A 94 -19.86 11.04 -2.54
N PRO A 95 -19.95 12.24 -3.15
CA PRO A 95 -19.46 12.53 -4.51
C PRO A 95 -17.97 12.99 -4.54
N ALA A 96 -17.45 13.23 -5.74
CA ALA A 96 -16.05 13.02 -6.13
C ALA A 96 -15.08 14.25 -6.16
N ILE A 97 -14.00 14.10 -6.95
CA ILE A 97 -12.91 15.00 -7.44
C ILE A 97 -11.65 15.19 -6.57
N HIS A 98 -10.64 14.32 -6.79
CA HIS A 98 -9.16 14.54 -6.80
C HIS A 98 -8.37 14.02 -5.48
N ALA A 99 -7.08 13.68 -5.18
CA ALA A 99 -6.19 13.85 -3.91
C ALA A 99 -4.87 13.01 -3.69
N GLY A 100 -3.78 13.68 -3.19
CA GLY A 100 -2.36 13.32 -3.42
C GLY A 100 -1.35 13.28 -2.22
N GLY A 101 -0.11 12.85 -2.52
CA GLY A 101 1.01 12.62 -1.58
C GLY A 101 2.12 11.73 -2.17
N LEU A 102 1.73 10.84 -3.10
CA LEU A 102 2.61 9.98 -3.89
C LEU A 102 3.45 10.79 -4.90
N ARG A 103 4.63 11.25 -4.48
CA ARG A 103 5.55 12.09 -5.29
C ARG A 103 6.69 11.34 -5.98
N TYR A 104 6.76 10.01 -5.84
CA TYR A 104 7.76 9.20 -6.54
C TYR A 104 7.36 9.03 -8.02
N HIS A 105 8.34 9.04 -8.92
CA HIS A 105 8.12 9.19 -10.37
C HIS A 105 8.06 7.85 -11.13
N GLY A 106 8.04 6.73 -10.42
CA GLY A 106 7.97 5.38 -10.97
C GLY A 106 7.29 4.43 -9.98
N ASP A 107 7.38 3.14 -10.22
CA ASP A 107 6.84 2.08 -9.36
C ASP A 107 7.86 0.94 -9.23
N SER A 108 7.56 -0.06 -8.40
CA SER A 108 8.35 -1.29 -8.32
C SER A 108 8.27 -2.06 -9.65
N PRO A 109 9.40 -2.55 -10.22
CA PRO A 109 9.41 -3.36 -11.43
C PRO A 109 8.49 -4.60 -11.36
N ILE A 110 8.31 -5.17 -10.17
CA ILE A 110 7.35 -6.27 -9.91
C ILE A 110 5.91 -5.79 -10.14
N VAL A 111 5.54 -4.63 -9.60
CA VAL A 111 4.19 -4.06 -9.73
C VAL A 111 3.92 -3.65 -11.18
N SER A 112 4.92 -3.05 -11.86
CA SER A 112 4.83 -2.74 -13.29
C SER A 112 4.62 -3.99 -14.14
N GLN A 113 5.36 -5.08 -13.88
CA GLN A 113 5.20 -6.33 -14.64
C GLN A 113 3.83 -6.99 -14.38
N LEU A 114 3.33 -6.99 -13.13
CA LEU A 114 1.99 -7.47 -12.80
C LEU A 114 0.87 -6.68 -13.51
N TYR A 115 1.10 -5.40 -13.82
CA TYR A 115 0.18 -4.56 -14.59
C TYR A 115 0.23 -4.87 -16.09
N GLU A 116 1.42 -5.06 -16.68
CA GLU A 116 1.56 -5.50 -18.09
C GLU A 116 0.99 -6.91 -18.31
N ASP A 117 1.17 -7.81 -17.34
CA ASP A 117 0.55 -9.15 -17.27
C ASP A 117 -0.97 -9.09 -17.03
N LYS A 118 -1.53 -7.90 -16.76
CA LYS A 118 -2.97 -7.61 -16.50
C LYS A 118 -3.55 -8.36 -15.29
N LEU A 119 -2.69 -8.72 -14.33
CA LEU A 119 -3.09 -9.30 -13.06
C LEU A 119 -3.57 -8.23 -12.06
N ILE A 120 -3.12 -6.98 -12.23
CA ILE A 120 -3.61 -5.80 -11.50
C ILE A 120 -4.04 -4.69 -12.45
N THR A 121 -4.81 -3.73 -11.95
CA THR A 121 -5.24 -2.53 -12.68
C THR A 121 -4.81 -1.27 -11.93
N ALA A 122 -4.12 -0.36 -12.61
CA ALA A 122 -3.86 0.98 -12.10
C ALA A 122 -5.13 1.85 -12.13
N VAL A 123 -5.28 2.73 -11.14
CA VAL A 123 -6.25 3.84 -11.14
C VAL A 123 -5.54 5.10 -10.64
N ALA A 124 -5.76 6.23 -11.32
CA ALA A 124 -5.24 7.52 -10.90
C ALA A 124 -6.31 8.29 -10.11
N TYR A 125 -5.88 8.88 -9.00
CA TYR A 125 -6.50 10.04 -8.37
C TYR A 125 -5.28 10.97 -8.07
N ASP A 126 -5.00 12.06 -8.80
CA ASP A 126 -5.64 13.39 -8.71
C ASP A 126 -5.32 14.16 -7.36
N GLN A 127 -5.70 15.44 -7.10
CA GLN A 127 -5.41 16.31 -5.88
C GLN A 127 -6.49 16.84 -4.77
N LEU A 128 -7.84 16.63 -4.70
CA LEU A 128 -8.80 17.03 -3.57
C LEU A 128 -9.79 16.01 -2.83
N GLU A 129 -10.76 15.31 -3.44
CA GLU A 129 -11.57 14.15 -2.93
C GLU A 129 -10.92 12.97 -2.17
N VAL A 130 -9.67 12.60 -2.35
CA VAL A 130 -8.95 11.59 -1.57
C VAL A 130 -8.67 12.20 -0.18
N PHE A 131 -8.48 13.52 -0.06
CA PHE A 131 -8.57 14.24 1.22
C PHE A 131 -10.01 14.23 1.74
N LYS A 132 -11.02 14.49 0.91
CA LYS A 132 -12.45 14.33 1.25
C LYS A 132 -12.79 12.89 1.70
N ALA A 133 -12.15 11.88 1.14
CA ALA A 133 -12.31 10.46 1.44
C ALA A 133 -11.59 10.12 2.75
N GLY A 134 -10.38 10.64 2.97
CA GLY A 134 -9.67 10.57 4.23
C GLY A 134 -10.42 11.28 5.36
N VAL A 135 -11.04 12.43 5.08
CA VAL A 135 -11.96 13.15 5.99
C VAL A 135 -13.26 12.36 6.21
N THR A 136 -13.80 11.71 5.19
CA THR A 136 -14.98 10.83 5.32
C THR A 136 -14.66 9.60 6.18
N PHE A 137 -13.48 9.02 6.01
CA PHE A 137 -12.94 7.92 6.81
C PHE A 137 -12.71 8.35 8.25
N ALA A 138 -12.02 9.46 8.49
CA ALA A 138 -11.78 10.02 9.82
C ALA A 138 -13.08 10.37 10.55
N ARG A 139 -14.08 10.95 9.85
CA ARG A 139 -15.42 11.23 10.41
C ARG A 139 -16.27 9.97 10.64
N SER A 140 -15.93 8.84 10.02
CA SER A 140 -16.67 7.58 10.17
C SER A 140 -16.04 6.68 11.24
N GLU A 141 -14.73 6.46 11.19
CA GLU A 141 -14.00 5.49 12.03
C GLU A 141 -13.14 6.12 13.13
N GLY A 142 -13.02 7.46 13.18
CA GLY A 142 -12.19 8.15 14.17
C GLY A 142 -10.68 8.06 13.94
N ILE A 143 -10.25 7.50 12.80
CA ILE A 143 -8.84 7.35 12.43
C ILE A 143 -8.51 8.38 11.34
N VAL A 144 -7.56 9.29 11.59
CA VAL A 144 -7.02 10.18 10.56
C VAL A 144 -6.01 9.40 9.71
N PRO A 145 -6.29 9.11 8.42
CA PRO A 145 -5.37 8.37 7.55
C PRO A 145 -4.24 9.28 7.03
N ALA A 146 -3.13 8.71 6.57
CA ALA A 146 -2.15 9.48 5.80
C ALA A 146 -2.72 9.87 4.41
N PRO A 147 -2.23 10.94 3.76
CA PRO A 147 -2.66 11.34 2.42
C PRO A 147 -2.48 10.21 1.40
N GLU A 148 -1.36 9.48 1.44
CA GLU A 148 -1.08 8.32 0.59
C GLU A 148 -2.08 7.18 0.85
N SER A 149 -2.29 6.81 2.11
CA SER A 149 -3.26 5.77 2.50
C SER A 149 -4.68 6.10 2.06
N SER A 150 -4.99 7.40 1.97
CA SER A 150 -6.31 7.86 1.52
C SER A 150 -6.60 7.49 0.06
N HIS A 151 -5.59 7.31 -0.80
CA HIS A 151 -5.80 6.89 -2.20
C HIS A 151 -6.44 5.49 -2.24
N ALA A 152 -5.95 4.59 -1.37
CA ALA A 152 -6.51 3.25 -1.20
C ALA A 152 -7.93 3.29 -0.59
N ILE A 153 -8.18 4.19 0.37
CA ILE A 153 -9.53 4.45 0.92
C ILE A 153 -10.49 4.90 -0.19
N LYS A 154 -10.07 5.78 -1.10
CA LYS A 154 -10.92 6.22 -2.21
C LYS A 154 -11.24 5.09 -3.18
N CYS A 155 -10.24 4.32 -3.59
CA CYS A 155 -10.47 3.13 -4.42
C CYS A 155 -11.47 2.17 -3.74
N ALA A 156 -11.34 1.93 -2.42
CA ALA A 156 -12.27 1.11 -1.66
C ALA A 156 -13.69 1.70 -1.60
N ILE A 157 -13.84 3.02 -1.46
CA ILE A 157 -15.15 3.73 -1.53
C ILE A 157 -15.78 3.55 -2.91
N ASP A 158 -15.03 3.75 -3.99
CA ASP A 158 -15.55 3.60 -5.36
C ASP A 158 -15.99 2.16 -5.62
N LYS A 159 -15.18 1.16 -5.25
CA LYS A 159 -15.54 -0.26 -5.40
C LYS A 159 -16.72 -0.68 -4.54
N ALA A 160 -16.88 -0.09 -3.35
CA ALA A 160 -18.08 -0.31 -2.54
C ALA A 160 -19.33 0.37 -3.13
N LEU A 161 -19.18 1.54 -3.78
CA LEU A 161 -20.25 2.21 -4.52
C LEU A 161 -20.62 1.49 -5.84
N GLU A 162 -19.66 0.84 -6.50
CA GLU A 162 -19.92 -0.08 -7.62
C GLU A 162 -20.75 -1.29 -7.16
N CYS A 163 -20.33 -1.99 -6.10
CA CYS A 163 -21.07 -3.11 -5.51
C CYS A 163 -22.50 -2.70 -5.09
N LYS A 164 -22.66 -1.49 -4.55
CA LYS A 164 -23.96 -0.91 -4.17
C LYS A 164 -24.87 -0.62 -5.37
N LYS A 165 -24.32 -0.39 -6.57
CA LYS A 165 -25.07 -0.23 -7.82
C LYS A 165 -25.42 -1.57 -8.46
N SER A 166 -24.52 -2.56 -8.43
CA SER A 166 -24.77 -3.90 -8.96
C SER A 166 -25.62 -4.79 -8.04
N GLY A 167 -25.71 -4.46 -6.75
CA GLY A 167 -26.34 -5.28 -5.72
C GLY A 167 -25.46 -6.43 -5.21
N GLU A 168 -24.22 -6.55 -5.72
CA GLU A 168 -23.28 -7.58 -5.32
C GLU A 168 -22.74 -7.35 -3.90
N LYS A 169 -22.46 -8.44 -3.18
CA LYS A 169 -21.79 -8.41 -1.88
C LYS A 169 -20.37 -8.94 -2.03
N LYS A 170 -19.39 -8.02 -2.08
CA LYS A 170 -17.96 -8.33 -2.17
C LYS A 170 -17.26 -7.85 -0.90
N THR A 171 -16.21 -8.55 -0.49
CA THR A 171 -15.29 -8.10 0.56
C THR A 171 -14.20 -7.27 -0.10
N ILE A 172 -13.92 -6.08 0.42
CA ILE A 172 -12.87 -5.19 -0.07
C ILE A 172 -11.81 -5.08 1.02
N LEU A 173 -10.58 -5.48 0.68
CA LEU A 173 -9.38 -5.23 1.48
C LEU A 173 -8.62 -4.07 0.85
N PHE A 174 -8.13 -3.15 1.68
CA PHE A 174 -7.24 -2.06 1.27
C PHE A 174 -6.15 -1.86 2.31
N ASN A 175 -5.01 -1.29 1.90
CA ASN A 175 -3.89 -1.02 2.80
C ASN A 175 -4.02 0.38 3.42
N LEU A 176 -4.18 0.46 4.73
CA LEU A 176 -4.04 1.71 5.50
C LEU A 176 -2.57 1.87 5.89
N SER A 177 -1.74 2.37 4.97
CA SER A 177 -0.27 2.40 5.12
C SER A 177 0.25 3.28 6.27
N GLY A 178 -0.51 4.28 6.72
CA GLY A 178 -0.11 5.21 7.79
C GLY A 178 -1.26 6.09 8.29
N HIS A 179 -0.96 6.88 9.32
CA HIS A 179 -1.88 7.85 9.93
C HIS A 179 -1.47 9.29 9.59
N GLY A 180 -2.44 10.21 9.52
CA GLY A 180 -2.20 11.58 9.06
C GLY A 180 -1.69 12.57 10.13
N HIS A 181 -1.33 12.10 11.33
CA HIS A 181 -1.00 12.98 12.47
C HIS A 181 0.15 13.96 12.22
N PHE A 182 1.06 13.65 11.29
CA PHE A 182 2.18 14.53 10.91
C PHE A 182 1.90 15.31 9.61
N ASP A 183 0.80 15.01 8.93
CA ASP A 183 0.36 15.60 7.65
C ASP A 183 -0.71 16.68 7.84
N MET A 184 -0.89 17.15 9.08
CA MET A 184 -1.91 18.14 9.46
C MET A 184 -1.87 19.40 8.61
N SER A 185 -0.68 19.89 8.21
CA SER A 185 -0.53 21.02 7.30
C SER A 185 -1.18 20.81 5.92
N SER A 186 -1.24 19.56 5.45
CA SER A 186 -1.95 19.22 4.20
C SER A 186 -3.47 19.18 4.42
N TYR A 187 -3.93 18.68 5.58
CA TYR A 187 -5.34 18.77 5.96
C TYR A 187 -5.81 20.22 6.18
N ASP A 188 -4.97 21.07 6.77
CA ASP A 188 -5.24 22.50 6.95
C ASP A 188 -5.35 23.20 5.60
N SER A 189 -4.42 22.95 4.66
CA SER A 189 -4.46 23.47 3.30
C SER A 189 -5.69 22.99 2.50
N TYR A 190 -6.18 21.78 2.79
CA TYR A 190 -7.45 21.28 2.26
C TYR A 190 -8.65 22.02 2.84
N PHE A 191 -8.67 22.27 4.16
CA PHE A 191 -9.78 22.97 4.83
C PHE A 191 -9.80 24.49 4.60
N SER A 192 -8.65 25.11 4.33
CA SER A 192 -8.55 26.53 3.93
C SER A 192 -8.99 26.78 2.48
N GLY A 193 -9.03 25.73 1.64
CA GLY A 193 -9.28 25.83 0.20
C GLY A 193 -8.07 26.34 -0.60
N GLU A 194 -6.88 26.36 0.01
CA GLU A 194 -5.63 26.74 -0.66
C GLU A 194 -5.04 25.59 -1.49
N MET A 195 -5.33 24.34 -1.10
CA MET A 195 -4.95 23.15 -1.83
C MET A 195 -5.56 23.15 -3.23
N LYS A 196 -4.75 22.78 -4.22
CA LYS A 196 -5.13 22.79 -5.63
C LYS A 196 -4.66 21.55 -6.36
N ASP A 197 -5.48 21.19 -7.32
CA ASP A 197 -5.24 20.38 -8.50
C ASP A 197 -3.93 20.76 -9.19
N ILE A 198 -3.03 19.79 -9.40
CA ILE A 198 -1.80 19.95 -10.20
C ILE A 198 -2.00 19.15 -11.48
N VAL A 199 -1.81 19.82 -12.61
CA VAL A 199 -1.96 19.31 -13.99
C VAL A 199 -0.62 19.41 -14.69
#